data_AF-A0A519PJI4-F1
#
_entry.id   AF-A0A519PJI4-F1
#
_cell.length_a   1.000
_cell.length_b   1.000
_cell.length_c   1.000
_cell.angle_alpha   90.00
_cell.angle_beta   90.00
_cell.angle_gamma   90.00
#
_symmetry.space_group_name_H-M   'P 1'
#
loop_
_entity.id
_entity.type
_entity.pdbx_description
1 polymer ?
#
loop_
_entity_poly.entity_id
_entity_poly.type
_entity_poly.pdbx_seq_one_letter_code
_entity_poly.pdbx_strand_id
1 'polypeptide(L)'
;MNAPSPTLPDPAGATPVMAQFFEAKARQPDALVFFRMGDFYELFFEDAEKAAAALSITLTARGNHGGAPIPMCGVPVHAAEAYLAKLVRAGFKVALCEQMEDPAEAKKRGYKSVVRRDVVRVVTPGTLTEDGLLDARGSNRLAAVAVRAGAAAVATVELSTGEVECMALSRDGLASALAALGPSETLVPDRLFADETLSETFKTVGGLIQPMASALAEPSASEARLKRLYGVETLDGFGELTGAEISALGLIAAHLETTQAGRLPALTAPRRAGEADVMSIDPATRSSLEIEKSTSGSRDGSLLGAIDRTITAPGARLLSARLARPLLDPAAINARLDAVEWFCERRPVRQKLRETLRGMGDMARALSRLALGRGGPRDLGCLRDGLAGGETLSQLFSHPGPLDPPPPGEIAGALAGLHPLS
;
A
#
# COMPACT_ATOMS: atom_id res chain seq x y z
N MET A 1 -20.25 14.75 -2.82
CA MET A 1 -21.50 14.05 -3.22
C MET A 1 -21.48 12.68 -2.56
N ASN A 2 -22.36 12.43 -1.60
CA ASN A 2 -22.51 11.10 -1.00
C ASN A 2 -23.10 10.18 -2.06
N ALA A 3 -22.36 9.16 -2.49
CA ALA A 3 -22.94 8.12 -3.34
C ALA A 3 -24.13 7.51 -2.60
N PRO A 4 -25.28 7.27 -3.27
CA PRO A 4 -26.40 6.60 -2.65
C PRO A 4 -25.92 5.27 -2.06
N SER A 5 -26.31 4.98 -0.82
CA SER A 5 -26.03 3.68 -0.21
C SER A 5 -26.63 2.59 -1.13
N PRO A 6 -25.86 1.56 -1.52
CA PRO A 6 -26.38 0.54 -2.41
C PRO A 6 -27.59 -0.13 -1.76
N THR A 7 -28.74 -0.07 -2.42
CA THR A 7 -29.97 -0.74 -1.98
C THR A 7 -29.82 -2.23 -2.25
N LEU A 8 -29.23 -2.93 -1.28
CA LEU A 8 -29.24 -4.39 -1.28
C LEU A 8 -30.68 -4.89 -1.12
N PRO A 9 -31.05 -5.99 -1.81
CA PRO A 9 -32.31 -6.66 -1.56
C PRO A 9 -32.45 -7.05 -0.09
N ASP A 10 -33.69 -7.09 0.42
CA ASP A 10 -33.99 -7.59 1.76
C ASP A 10 -33.44 -9.02 1.94
N PRO A 11 -32.61 -9.31 2.96
CA PRO A 11 -32.08 -10.65 3.20
C PRO A 11 -33.15 -11.67 3.63
N ALA A 12 -34.36 -11.25 3.97
CA ALA A 12 -35.44 -12.15 4.36
C ALA A 12 -35.73 -13.22 3.28
N GLY A 13 -35.83 -14.48 3.70
CA GLY A 13 -36.08 -15.61 2.80
C GLY A 13 -34.86 -16.05 1.97
N ALA A 14 -33.68 -15.49 2.21
CA ALA A 14 -32.45 -15.89 1.51
C ALA A 14 -32.12 -17.36 1.77
N THR A 15 -31.62 -18.03 0.72
CA THR A 15 -31.02 -19.36 0.88
C THR A 15 -29.82 -19.29 1.83
N PRO A 16 -29.40 -20.39 2.49
CA PRO A 16 -28.29 -20.36 3.44
C PRO A 16 -26.97 -19.80 2.88
N VAL A 17 -26.72 -19.99 1.57
CA VAL A 17 -25.55 -19.40 0.88
C VAL A 17 -25.72 -17.89 0.70
N MET A 18 -26.90 -17.45 0.25
CA MET A 18 -27.18 -16.02 0.06
C MET A 18 -27.23 -15.25 1.38
N ALA A 19 -27.68 -15.87 2.47
CA ALA A 19 -27.62 -15.27 3.80
C ALA A 19 -26.16 -14.93 4.20
N GLN A 20 -25.20 -15.84 3.94
CA GLN A 20 -23.78 -15.56 4.17
C GLN A 20 -23.23 -14.46 3.23
N PHE A 21 -23.72 -14.39 1.98
CA PHE A 21 -23.37 -13.28 1.08
C PHE A 21 -23.87 -11.94 1.63
N PHE A 22 -25.13 -11.85 2.06
CA PHE A 22 -25.68 -10.64 2.65
C PHE A 22 -24.93 -10.23 3.92
N GLU A 23 -24.52 -11.18 4.76
CA GLU A 23 -23.69 -10.91 5.93
C GLU A 23 -22.31 -10.37 5.56
N ALA A 24 -21.64 -10.96 4.56
CA ALA A 24 -20.37 -10.45 4.05
C ALA A 24 -20.52 -9.03 3.48
N LYS A 25 -21.58 -8.79 2.71
CA LYS A 25 -21.87 -7.49 2.10
C LYS A 25 -22.27 -6.43 3.13
N ALA A 26 -23.03 -6.77 4.17
CA ALA A 26 -23.40 -5.85 5.23
C ALA A 26 -22.18 -5.35 6.02
N ARG A 27 -21.14 -6.19 6.15
CA ARG A 27 -19.86 -5.80 6.76
C ARG A 27 -19.01 -4.91 5.87
N GLN A 28 -19.19 -4.99 4.54
CA GLN A 28 -18.42 -4.25 3.54
C GLN A 28 -19.36 -3.65 2.48
N PRO A 29 -20.21 -2.68 2.84
CA PRO A 29 -21.30 -2.21 1.98
C PRO A 29 -20.81 -1.50 0.71
N ASP A 30 -19.64 -0.87 0.78
CA ASP A 30 -19.00 -0.11 -0.29
C ASP A 30 -18.03 -0.93 -1.15
N ALA A 31 -17.76 -2.19 -0.78
CA ALA A 31 -16.90 -3.08 -1.55
C ALA A 31 -17.70 -4.08 -2.39
N LEU A 32 -17.19 -4.43 -3.56
CA LEU A 32 -17.63 -5.61 -4.29
C LEU A 32 -17.25 -6.87 -3.51
N VAL A 33 -18.13 -7.85 -3.40
CA VAL A 33 -17.83 -9.10 -2.69
C VAL A 33 -17.47 -10.20 -3.69
N PHE A 34 -16.19 -10.57 -3.73
CA PHE A 34 -15.73 -11.81 -4.35
C PHE A 34 -16.09 -12.97 -3.43
N PHE A 35 -17.22 -13.61 -3.71
CA PHE A 35 -17.77 -14.68 -2.87
C PHE A 35 -17.35 -16.05 -3.40
N ARG A 36 -16.52 -16.78 -2.64
CA ARG A 36 -15.96 -18.04 -3.12
C ARG A 36 -17.00 -19.15 -3.24
N MET A 37 -17.17 -19.66 -4.45
CA MET A 37 -18.07 -20.73 -4.84
C MET A 37 -17.29 -21.82 -5.57
N GLY A 38 -16.64 -22.72 -4.80
CA GLY A 38 -15.75 -23.73 -5.35
C GLY A 38 -14.52 -23.08 -5.99
N ASP A 39 -14.34 -23.30 -7.30
CA ASP A 39 -13.20 -22.80 -8.07
C ASP A 39 -13.45 -21.42 -8.70
N PHE A 40 -14.52 -20.74 -8.32
CA PHE A 40 -14.87 -19.40 -8.79
C PHE A 40 -15.05 -18.42 -7.62
N TYR A 41 -14.70 -17.16 -7.86
CA TYR A 41 -15.31 -16.06 -7.13
C TYR A 41 -16.52 -15.58 -7.91
N GLU A 42 -17.68 -15.62 -7.27
CA GLU A 42 -18.94 -15.12 -7.82
C GLU A 42 -19.33 -13.81 -7.13
N LEU A 43 -19.94 -12.93 -7.90
CA LEU A 43 -20.56 -11.69 -7.42
C LEU A 43 -22.05 -11.76 -7.71
N PHE A 44 -22.86 -11.12 -6.87
CA PHE A 44 -24.32 -11.18 -6.97
C PHE A 44 -24.95 -9.79 -6.97
N PHE A 45 -26.15 -9.68 -7.53
CA PHE A 45 -26.95 -8.46 -7.55
C PHE A 45 -26.19 -7.28 -8.18
N GLU A 46 -26.23 -6.10 -7.56
CA GLU A 46 -25.56 -4.89 -8.07
C GLU A 46 -24.03 -5.07 -8.19
N ASP A 47 -23.42 -5.89 -7.33
CA ASP A 47 -21.98 -6.18 -7.43
C ASP A 47 -21.68 -6.94 -8.73
N ALA A 48 -22.57 -7.85 -9.15
CA ALA A 48 -22.43 -8.57 -10.39
C ALA A 48 -22.52 -7.65 -11.61
N GLU A 49 -23.47 -6.71 -11.60
CA GLU A 49 -23.67 -5.74 -12.69
C GLU A 49 -22.47 -4.81 -12.83
N LYS A 50 -22.00 -4.23 -11.71
CA LYS A 50 -20.80 -3.37 -11.66
C LYS A 50 -19.56 -4.11 -12.14
N ALA A 51 -19.32 -5.32 -11.62
CA ALA A 51 -18.15 -6.10 -12.00
C ALA A 51 -18.21 -6.59 -13.45
N ALA A 52 -19.38 -7.00 -13.94
CA ALA A 52 -19.55 -7.42 -15.34
C ALA A 52 -19.22 -6.28 -16.31
N ALA A 53 -19.72 -5.07 -16.02
CA ALA A 53 -19.41 -3.88 -16.81
C ALA A 53 -17.93 -3.50 -16.74
N ALA A 54 -17.34 -3.48 -15.54
CA ALA A 54 -15.94 -3.09 -15.34
C ALA A 54 -14.93 -4.09 -15.92
N LEU A 55 -15.26 -5.38 -15.89
CA LEU A 55 -14.37 -6.46 -16.35
C LEU A 55 -14.65 -6.91 -17.78
N SER A 56 -15.73 -6.42 -18.40
CA SER A 56 -16.25 -6.89 -19.68
C SER A 56 -16.46 -8.41 -19.70
N ILE A 57 -17.06 -8.95 -18.63
CA ILE A 57 -17.41 -10.37 -18.52
C ILE A 57 -18.93 -10.56 -18.61
N THR A 58 -19.36 -11.77 -18.94
CA THR A 58 -20.78 -12.08 -19.10
C THR A 58 -21.53 -11.95 -17.78
N LEU A 59 -22.59 -11.13 -17.79
CA LEU A 59 -23.60 -11.11 -16.73
C LEU A 59 -24.63 -12.22 -16.99
N THR A 60 -24.90 -13.04 -15.98
CA THR A 60 -25.83 -14.16 -16.03
C THR A 60 -26.80 -14.08 -14.84
N ALA A 61 -27.57 -15.15 -14.58
CA ALA A 61 -28.39 -15.25 -13.38
C ALA A 61 -28.27 -16.63 -12.72
N ARG A 62 -28.39 -16.69 -11.39
CA ARG A 62 -28.36 -17.94 -10.62
C ARG A 62 -29.47 -17.99 -9.58
N GLY A 63 -30.46 -18.85 -9.81
CA GLY A 63 -31.59 -19.02 -8.88
C GLY A 63 -32.44 -17.75 -8.76
N ASN A 64 -33.31 -17.71 -7.75
CA ASN A 64 -34.23 -16.61 -7.51
C ASN A 64 -34.15 -16.15 -6.04
N HIS A 65 -34.31 -14.85 -5.81
CA HIS A 65 -34.48 -14.23 -4.49
C HIS A 65 -35.62 -13.21 -4.56
N GLY A 66 -36.56 -13.23 -3.61
CA GLY A 66 -37.72 -12.33 -3.65
C GLY A 66 -38.60 -12.47 -4.91
N GLY A 67 -38.59 -13.63 -5.57
CA GLY A 67 -39.33 -13.88 -6.81
C GLY A 67 -38.65 -13.42 -8.11
N ALA A 68 -37.46 -12.81 -8.03
CA ALA A 68 -36.68 -12.38 -9.19
C ALA A 68 -35.39 -13.19 -9.36
N PRO A 69 -34.90 -13.42 -10.60
CA PRO A 69 -33.60 -14.03 -10.84
C PRO A 69 -32.47 -13.21 -10.20
N ILE A 70 -31.49 -13.86 -9.58
CA ILE A 70 -30.34 -13.18 -8.97
C ILE A 70 -29.29 -12.90 -10.06
N PRO A 71 -28.96 -11.62 -10.39
CA PRO A 71 -27.86 -11.30 -11.29
C PRO A 71 -26.54 -11.86 -10.74
N MET A 72 -25.74 -12.46 -11.61
CA MET A 72 -24.49 -13.13 -11.21
C MET A 72 -23.44 -13.05 -12.32
N CYS A 73 -22.20 -12.73 -11.95
CA CYS A 73 -21.02 -12.94 -12.77
C CYS A 73 -19.92 -13.58 -11.92
N GLY A 74 -18.91 -14.17 -12.56
CA GLY A 74 -17.85 -14.83 -11.83
C GLY A 74 -16.54 -14.92 -12.59
N VAL A 75 -15.46 -15.06 -11.83
CA VAL A 75 -14.10 -15.22 -12.32
C VAL A 75 -13.47 -16.45 -11.67
N PRO A 76 -12.67 -17.24 -12.39
CA PRO A 76 -12.06 -18.41 -11.80
C PRO A 76 -10.96 -18.03 -10.80
N VAL A 77 -10.85 -18.75 -9.68
CA VAL A 77 -9.95 -18.44 -8.57
C VAL A 77 -8.49 -18.32 -9.02
N HIS A 78 -8.03 -19.22 -9.89
CA HIS A 78 -6.65 -19.22 -10.39
C HIS A 78 -6.29 -17.98 -11.25
N ALA A 79 -7.28 -17.24 -11.75
CA ALA A 79 -7.08 -16.01 -12.50
C ALA A 79 -7.55 -14.75 -11.73
N ALA A 80 -8.02 -14.90 -10.49
CA ALA A 80 -8.69 -13.85 -9.74
C ALA A 80 -7.81 -12.61 -9.54
N GLU A 81 -6.49 -12.78 -9.36
CA GLU A 81 -5.54 -11.67 -9.20
C GLU A 81 -5.61 -10.67 -10.37
N ALA A 82 -5.65 -11.16 -11.61
CA ALA A 82 -5.72 -10.29 -12.79
C ALA A 82 -7.04 -9.49 -12.84
N TYR A 83 -8.16 -10.08 -12.43
CA TYR A 83 -9.45 -9.40 -12.37
C TYR A 83 -9.53 -8.42 -11.20
N LEU A 84 -8.96 -8.80 -10.06
CA LEU A 84 -8.80 -7.93 -8.89
C LEU A 84 -8.03 -6.66 -9.27
N ALA A 85 -6.93 -6.80 -10.03
CA ALA A 85 -6.16 -5.67 -10.56
C ALA A 85 -7.02 -4.70 -11.36
N LYS A 86 -7.87 -5.23 -12.25
CA LYS A 86 -8.74 -4.44 -13.13
C LYS A 86 -9.80 -3.70 -12.31
N LEU A 87 -10.44 -4.36 -11.35
CA LEU A 87 -11.44 -3.75 -10.47
C LEU A 87 -10.82 -2.62 -9.63
N VAL A 88 -9.66 -2.86 -9.02
CA VAL A 88 -8.97 -1.85 -8.21
C VAL A 88 -8.57 -0.65 -9.06
N ARG A 89 -8.05 -0.85 -10.27
CA ARG A 89 -7.74 0.24 -11.22
C ARG A 89 -8.99 1.00 -11.68
N ALA A 90 -10.14 0.33 -11.76
CA ALA A 90 -11.43 0.94 -12.03
C ALA A 90 -12.04 1.66 -10.81
N GLY A 91 -11.33 1.70 -9.67
CA GLY A 91 -11.75 2.42 -8.47
C GLY A 91 -12.62 1.60 -7.51
N PHE A 92 -12.77 0.30 -7.72
CA PHE A 92 -13.54 -0.56 -6.81
C PHE A 92 -12.67 -1.07 -5.65
N LYS A 93 -13.29 -1.15 -4.47
CA LYS A 93 -12.81 -2.01 -3.40
C LYS A 93 -13.38 -3.40 -3.56
N VAL A 94 -12.62 -4.42 -3.18
CA VAL A 94 -13.05 -5.82 -3.32
C VAL A 94 -12.82 -6.58 -2.01
N ALA A 95 -13.90 -7.04 -1.38
CA ALA A 95 -13.85 -7.94 -0.24
C ALA A 95 -13.71 -9.39 -0.74
N LEU A 96 -12.68 -10.09 -0.27
CA LEU A 96 -12.47 -11.51 -0.56
C LEU A 96 -13.15 -12.35 0.53
N CYS A 97 -14.22 -13.04 0.16
CA CYS A 97 -14.97 -13.92 1.05
C CYS A 97 -14.63 -15.38 0.74
N GLU A 98 -13.83 -16.01 1.60
CA GLU A 98 -13.26 -17.35 1.41
C GLU A 98 -14.08 -18.44 2.10
N GLN A 99 -13.86 -19.68 1.66
CA GLN A 99 -14.35 -20.86 2.36
C GLN A 99 -13.44 -21.16 3.56
N MET A 100 -14.03 -21.23 4.75
CA MET A 100 -13.29 -21.41 6.01
C MET A 100 -13.13 -22.86 6.43
N GLU A 101 -13.78 -23.78 5.73
CA GLU A 101 -13.76 -25.22 5.96
C GLU A 101 -13.95 -25.96 4.62
N ASP A 102 -13.51 -27.20 4.56
CA ASP A 102 -13.70 -28.01 3.35
C ASP A 102 -15.16 -28.49 3.21
N PRO A 103 -15.66 -28.71 1.97
CA PRO A 103 -17.01 -29.23 1.75
C PRO A 103 -17.30 -30.55 2.48
N ALA A 104 -16.29 -31.40 2.67
CA ALA A 104 -16.40 -32.63 3.43
C ALA A 104 -16.65 -32.38 4.92
N GLU A 105 -16.03 -31.35 5.50
CA GLU A 105 -16.20 -30.97 6.90
C GLU A 105 -17.56 -30.32 7.14
N ALA A 106 -18.01 -29.45 6.23
CA ALA A 106 -19.35 -28.88 6.29
C ALA A 106 -20.44 -29.96 6.30
N LYS A 107 -20.29 -31.01 5.48
CA LYS A 107 -21.22 -32.16 5.46
C LYS A 107 -21.29 -32.91 6.78
N LYS A 108 -20.19 -32.97 7.56
CA LYS A 108 -20.19 -33.59 8.90
C LYS A 108 -21.11 -32.83 9.88
N ARG A 109 -21.30 -31.52 9.68
CA ARG A 109 -22.23 -30.69 10.48
C ARG A 109 -23.70 -30.90 10.10
N GLY A 110 -24.00 -31.72 9.08
CA GLY A 110 -25.35 -32.03 8.64
C GLY A 110 -25.53 -31.87 7.12
N TYR A 111 -26.47 -32.63 6.55
CA TYR A 111 -26.72 -32.65 5.09
C TYR A 111 -27.24 -31.32 4.52
N LYS A 112 -27.77 -30.42 5.35
CA LYS A 112 -28.19 -29.06 4.97
C LYS A 112 -27.14 -28.00 5.27
N SER A 113 -26.02 -28.37 5.88
CA SER A 113 -25.01 -27.42 6.31
C SER A 113 -24.20 -26.94 5.12
N VAL A 114 -24.20 -25.62 4.92
CA VAL A 114 -23.38 -24.96 3.91
C VAL A 114 -22.00 -24.66 4.49
N VAL A 115 -20.98 -24.74 3.63
CA VAL A 115 -19.60 -24.33 3.94
C VAL A 115 -19.62 -22.91 4.52
N ARG A 116 -19.03 -22.71 5.69
CA ARG A 116 -18.88 -21.40 6.32
C ARG A 116 -17.91 -20.56 5.50
N ARG A 117 -18.28 -19.30 5.32
CA ARG A 117 -17.46 -18.32 4.63
C ARG A 117 -17.22 -17.10 5.50
N ASP A 118 -16.09 -16.45 5.26
CA ASP A 118 -15.77 -15.21 5.95
C ASP A 118 -14.95 -14.28 5.06
N VAL A 119 -15.07 -12.98 5.31
CA VAL A 119 -14.26 -11.96 4.64
C VAL A 119 -12.87 -12.03 5.26
N VAL A 120 -11.89 -12.49 4.48
CA VAL A 120 -10.50 -12.66 4.93
C VAL A 120 -9.61 -11.48 4.58
N ARG A 121 -10.11 -10.57 3.72
CA ARG A 121 -9.39 -9.39 3.25
C ARG A 121 -10.33 -8.43 2.54
N VAL A 122 -10.05 -7.15 2.64
CA VAL A 122 -10.59 -6.13 1.72
C VAL A 122 -9.42 -5.53 0.95
N VAL A 123 -9.50 -5.60 -0.36
CA VAL A 123 -8.48 -5.11 -1.29
C VAL A 123 -8.86 -3.72 -1.73
N THR A 124 -7.96 -2.78 -1.51
CA THR A 124 -8.08 -1.38 -1.91
C THR A 124 -6.82 -0.95 -2.67
N PRO A 125 -6.83 0.16 -3.41
CA PRO A 125 -5.64 0.64 -4.11
C PRO A 125 -4.42 0.80 -3.18
N GLY A 126 -4.60 1.26 -1.94
CA GLY A 126 -3.51 1.49 -0.98
C GLY A 126 -3.01 0.23 -0.25
N THR A 127 -3.67 -0.92 -0.42
CA THR A 127 -3.39 -2.15 0.39
C THR A 127 -3.00 -3.37 -0.45
N LEU A 128 -2.50 -3.12 -1.66
CA LEU A 128 -1.96 -4.15 -2.55
C LEU A 128 -0.60 -4.66 -2.06
N THR A 129 -0.40 -5.97 -2.13
CA THR A 129 0.84 -6.65 -1.71
C THR A 129 1.39 -7.62 -2.76
N GLU A 130 0.55 -8.02 -3.70
CA GLU A 130 0.83 -8.97 -4.76
C GLU A 130 1.72 -8.34 -5.84
N ASP A 131 2.77 -9.04 -6.27
CA ASP A 131 3.70 -8.52 -7.29
C ASP A 131 3.00 -8.25 -8.63
N GLY A 132 1.99 -9.04 -9.01
CA GLY A 132 1.25 -8.82 -10.26
C GLY A 132 0.35 -7.58 -10.25
N LEU A 133 0.07 -7.02 -9.07
CA LEU A 133 -0.80 -5.87 -8.88
C LEU A 133 -0.02 -4.55 -8.72
N LEU A 134 1.24 -4.64 -8.31
CA LEU A 134 2.09 -3.50 -8.01
C LEU A 134 2.95 -3.10 -9.21
N ASP A 135 3.20 -1.81 -9.37
CA ASP A 135 4.35 -1.38 -10.16
C ASP A 135 5.62 -1.79 -9.41
N ALA A 136 6.47 -2.60 -10.03
CA ALA A 136 7.75 -2.99 -9.46
C ALA A 136 8.63 -1.77 -9.12
N ARG A 137 8.61 -0.74 -9.97
CA ARG A 137 9.48 0.44 -9.85
C ARG A 137 8.83 1.61 -9.13
N GLY A 138 7.52 1.54 -8.84
CA GLY A 138 6.74 2.55 -8.15
C GLY A 138 6.38 2.16 -6.72
N SER A 139 6.10 3.17 -5.89
CA SER A 139 5.49 2.96 -4.56
C SER A 139 3.96 2.88 -4.70
N ASN A 140 3.31 2.10 -3.84
CA ASN A 140 1.86 1.99 -3.68
C ASN A 140 1.47 2.43 -2.27
N ARG A 141 1.54 3.74 -2.03
CA ARG A 141 1.33 4.32 -0.69
C ARG A 141 -0.16 4.46 -0.37
N LEU A 142 -0.54 3.98 0.81
CA LEU A 142 -1.73 4.44 1.52
C LEU A 142 -1.33 5.65 2.36
N ALA A 143 -2.03 6.77 2.19
CA ALA A 143 -1.87 7.96 3.01
C ALA A 143 -3.08 8.18 3.92
N ALA A 144 -2.88 8.91 5.01
CA ALA A 144 -3.95 9.45 5.84
C ALA A 144 -3.66 10.89 6.22
N VAL A 145 -4.71 11.71 6.24
CA VAL A 145 -4.63 13.13 6.59
C VAL A 145 -5.37 13.39 7.90
N ALA A 146 -4.80 14.19 8.78
CA ALA A 146 -5.48 14.72 9.95
C ALA A 146 -5.18 16.20 10.15
N VAL A 147 -6.16 16.95 10.65
CA VAL A 147 -6.00 18.35 11.06
C VAL A 147 -6.48 18.51 12.49
N ARG A 148 -5.63 19.04 13.36
CA ARG A 148 -5.90 19.23 14.80
C ARG A 148 -5.32 20.56 15.26
N ALA A 149 -6.14 21.39 15.91
CA ALA A 149 -5.73 22.68 16.49
C ALA A 149 -4.91 23.58 15.54
N GLY A 150 -5.26 23.58 14.25
CA GLY A 150 -4.57 24.36 13.21
C GLY A 150 -3.35 23.68 12.58
N ALA A 151 -2.82 22.61 13.17
CA ALA A 151 -1.75 21.79 12.59
C ALA A 151 -2.32 20.66 11.72
N ALA A 152 -1.64 20.34 10.62
CA ALA A 152 -1.95 19.20 9.77
C ALA A 152 -0.88 18.12 9.89
N ALA A 153 -1.23 16.89 9.55
CA ALA A 153 -0.28 15.81 9.40
C ALA A 153 -0.68 14.89 8.26
N VAL A 154 0.32 14.33 7.60
CA VAL A 154 0.18 13.22 6.67
C VAL A 154 0.96 12.05 7.22
N ALA A 155 0.30 10.90 7.34
CA ALA A 155 0.95 9.62 7.57
C ALA A 155 0.88 8.80 6.29
N THR A 156 1.89 7.98 6.02
CA THR A 156 1.87 7.02 4.93
C THR A 156 2.36 5.65 5.36
N VAL A 157 1.80 4.62 4.73
CA VAL A 157 2.32 3.26 4.78
C VAL A 157 2.50 2.74 3.37
N GLU A 158 3.65 2.13 3.11
CA GLU A 158 3.86 1.26 1.95
C GLU A 158 3.69 -0.17 2.43
N LEU A 159 2.48 -0.72 2.31
CA LEU A 159 2.18 -2.05 2.86
C LEU A 159 3.07 -3.13 2.24
N SER A 160 3.48 -2.96 0.98
CA SER A 160 4.31 -3.94 0.30
C SER A 160 5.74 -3.99 0.84
N THR A 161 6.25 -2.96 1.52
CA THR A 161 7.61 -2.98 2.11
C THR A 161 7.60 -2.85 3.63
N GLY A 162 6.48 -2.48 4.23
CA GLY A 162 6.34 -2.23 5.67
C GLY A 162 6.81 -0.84 6.09
N GLU A 163 7.23 0.03 5.17
CA GLU A 163 7.69 1.37 5.51
C GLU A 163 6.53 2.23 6.00
N VAL A 164 6.75 2.91 7.14
CA VAL A 164 5.81 3.88 7.72
C VAL A 164 6.52 5.21 7.91
N GLU A 165 5.88 6.28 7.45
CA GLU A 165 6.37 7.65 7.57
C GLU A 165 5.24 8.56 8.04
N CYS A 166 5.55 9.53 8.89
CA CYS A 166 4.63 10.61 9.22
C CYS A 166 5.33 11.96 9.16
N MET A 167 4.57 12.99 8.82
CA MET A 167 5.04 14.36 8.74
C MET A 167 4.00 15.28 9.36
N ALA A 168 4.45 16.18 10.23
CA ALA A 168 3.68 17.34 10.64
C ALA A 168 3.91 18.45 9.63
N LEU A 169 2.85 19.14 9.26
CA LEU A 169 2.90 20.25 8.31
C LEU A 169 1.82 21.30 8.56
N SER A 170 1.96 22.45 7.91
CA SER A 170 0.89 23.43 7.77
C SER A 170 -0.30 22.88 6.99
N ARG A 171 -1.49 23.47 7.14
CA ARG A 171 -2.65 23.09 6.31
C ARG A 171 -2.39 23.35 4.83
N ASP A 172 -1.70 24.44 4.51
CA ASP A 172 -1.41 24.87 3.15
C ASP A 172 -0.39 23.92 2.46
N GLY A 173 0.47 23.27 3.25
CA GLY A 173 1.43 22.28 2.77
C GLY A 173 0.81 20.95 2.31
N LEU A 174 -0.47 20.68 2.61
CA LEU A 174 -1.11 19.38 2.33
C LEU A 174 -1.08 19.00 0.85
N ALA A 175 -1.37 19.96 -0.04
CA ALA A 175 -1.40 19.70 -1.47
C ALA A 175 -0.01 19.30 -2.00
N SER A 176 1.02 20.06 -1.65
CA SER A 176 2.40 19.77 -2.05
C SER A 176 2.91 18.44 -1.46
N ALA A 177 2.60 18.16 -0.19
CA ALA A 177 3.01 16.94 0.47
C ALA A 177 2.36 15.70 -0.16
N LEU A 178 1.04 15.74 -0.38
CA LEU A 178 0.32 14.62 -0.99
C LEU A 178 0.71 14.42 -2.47
N ALA A 179 0.93 15.49 -3.23
CA ALA A 179 1.42 15.39 -4.60
C ALA A 179 2.84 14.78 -4.67
N ALA A 180 3.72 15.13 -3.73
CA ALA A 180 5.05 14.54 -3.62
C ALA A 180 5.01 13.05 -3.21
N LEU A 181 4.03 12.67 -2.39
CA LEU A 181 3.86 11.29 -1.94
C LEU A 181 3.21 10.40 -2.99
N GLY A 182 2.35 10.96 -3.84
CA GLY A 182 1.60 10.25 -4.88
C GLY A 182 0.84 9.01 -4.36
N PRO A 183 0.02 9.12 -3.29
CA PRO A 183 -0.67 7.97 -2.73
C PRO A 183 -1.67 7.36 -3.71
N SER A 184 -1.77 6.04 -3.73
CA SER A 184 -2.82 5.34 -4.49
C SER A 184 -4.17 5.39 -3.78
N GLU A 185 -4.15 5.60 -2.46
CA GLU A 185 -5.33 5.81 -1.63
C GLU A 185 -5.03 6.79 -0.49
N THR A 186 -5.95 7.72 -0.22
CA THR A 186 -5.84 8.69 0.88
C THR A 186 -7.07 8.63 1.77
N LEU A 187 -6.84 8.34 3.06
CA LEU A 187 -7.85 8.34 4.10
C LEU A 187 -8.04 9.75 4.64
N VAL A 188 -9.29 10.21 4.68
CA VAL A 188 -9.63 11.57 5.12
C VAL A 188 -10.81 11.50 6.08
N PRO A 189 -10.74 12.12 7.28
CA PRO A 189 -11.92 12.27 8.14
C PRO A 189 -13.08 12.93 7.39
N ASP A 190 -14.30 12.41 7.53
CA ASP A 190 -15.51 12.90 6.84
C ASP A 190 -15.73 14.41 6.98
N ARG A 191 -15.46 14.99 8.16
CA ARG A 191 -15.52 16.45 8.39
C ARG A 191 -14.49 17.22 7.59
N LEU A 192 -13.29 16.67 7.43
CA LEU A 192 -12.21 17.27 6.65
C LEU A 192 -12.48 17.09 5.15
N PHE A 193 -13.05 15.95 4.75
CA PHE A 193 -13.46 15.69 3.38
C PHE A 193 -14.59 16.63 2.92
N ALA A 194 -15.45 17.05 3.85
CA ALA A 194 -16.51 18.03 3.61
C ALA A 194 -16.02 19.49 3.67
N ASP A 195 -14.76 19.75 4.04
CA ASP A 195 -14.20 21.10 4.07
C ASP A 195 -13.95 21.60 2.64
N GLU A 196 -14.72 22.61 2.22
CA GLU A 196 -14.66 23.19 0.88
C GLU A 196 -13.26 23.76 0.56
N THR A 197 -12.54 24.24 1.58
CA THR A 197 -11.19 24.82 1.41
C THR A 197 -10.15 23.78 1.00
N LEU A 198 -10.41 22.48 1.26
CA LEU A 198 -9.51 21.37 0.92
C LEU A 198 -10.05 20.49 -0.22
N SER A 199 -11.21 20.84 -0.77
CA SER A 199 -11.85 20.07 -1.85
C SER A 199 -10.95 19.96 -3.08
N GLU A 200 -10.27 21.04 -3.46
CA GLU A 200 -9.35 21.06 -4.61
C GLU A 200 -8.09 20.24 -4.33
N THR A 201 -7.56 20.30 -3.10
CA THR A 201 -6.44 19.46 -2.68
C THR A 201 -6.76 17.99 -2.89
N PHE A 202 -7.90 17.50 -2.38
CA PHE A 202 -8.24 16.08 -2.53
C PHE A 202 -8.59 15.67 -3.97
N LYS A 203 -9.05 16.60 -4.81
CA LYS A 203 -9.27 16.33 -6.24
C LYS A 203 -7.97 16.24 -7.05
N THR A 204 -6.93 16.98 -6.66
CA THR A 204 -5.67 17.09 -7.41
C THR A 204 -4.63 16.04 -7.03
N VAL A 205 -4.71 15.47 -5.82
CA VAL A 205 -3.78 14.44 -5.32
C VAL A 205 -3.80 13.15 -6.15
N GLY A 206 -4.92 12.87 -6.82
CA GLY A 206 -5.12 11.60 -7.53
C GLY A 206 -5.32 10.43 -6.57
N GLY A 207 -5.47 9.22 -7.13
CA GLY A 207 -5.79 8.02 -6.34
C GLY A 207 -7.22 8.04 -5.75
N LEU A 208 -7.52 7.03 -4.95
CA LEU A 208 -8.81 6.93 -4.26
C LEU A 208 -8.81 7.81 -2.99
N ILE A 209 -9.75 8.74 -2.87
CA ILE A 209 -10.00 9.43 -1.60
C ILE A 209 -11.08 8.68 -0.85
N GLN A 210 -10.74 8.23 0.36
CA GLN A 210 -11.64 7.47 1.22
C GLN A 210 -12.04 8.28 2.45
N PRO A 211 -13.29 8.76 2.51
CA PRO A 211 -13.85 9.33 3.73
C PRO A 211 -13.92 8.27 4.84
N MET A 212 -13.46 8.65 6.03
CA MET A 212 -13.48 7.83 7.24
C MET A 212 -14.25 8.58 8.33
N ALA A 213 -14.98 7.87 9.19
CA ALA A 213 -15.69 8.52 10.29
C ALA A 213 -14.72 9.34 11.16
N SER A 214 -15.01 10.62 11.41
CA SER A 214 -14.12 11.51 12.18
C SER A 214 -13.74 10.97 13.57
N ALA A 215 -14.61 10.18 14.19
CA ALA A 215 -14.34 9.51 15.47
C ALA A 215 -13.09 8.60 15.41
N LEU A 216 -12.77 8.03 14.24
CA LEU A 216 -11.57 7.21 14.06
C LEU A 216 -10.28 8.05 14.09
N ALA A 217 -10.36 9.35 13.82
CA ALA A 217 -9.21 10.24 13.91
C ALA A 217 -9.01 10.81 15.32
N GLU A 218 -9.85 10.51 16.31
CA GLU A 218 -9.69 11.06 17.66
C GLU A 218 -8.39 10.57 18.32
N PRO A 219 -7.54 11.47 18.86
CA PRO A 219 -6.17 11.11 19.27
C PRO A 219 -6.09 9.94 20.25
N SER A 220 -6.93 9.90 21.28
CA SER A 220 -6.92 8.84 22.29
C SER A 220 -7.26 7.46 21.70
N ALA A 221 -8.25 7.40 20.82
CA ALA A 221 -8.63 6.16 20.13
C ALA A 221 -7.57 5.74 19.09
N SER A 222 -6.95 6.71 18.42
CA SER A 222 -5.84 6.49 17.51
C SER A 222 -4.59 5.97 18.22
N GLU A 223 -4.23 6.54 19.36
CA GLU A 223 -3.13 6.10 20.20
C GLU A 223 -3.31 4.64 20.64
N ALA A 224 -4.51 4.29 21.14
CA ALA A 224 -4.83 2.92 21.53
C ALA A 224 -4.71 1.92 20.36
N ARG A 225 -5.14 2.32 19.15
CA ARG A 225 -4.96 1.51 17.93
C ARG A 225 -3.48 1.33 17.57
N LEU A 226 -2.67 2.39 17.66
CA LEU A 226 -1.24 2.32 17.36
C LEU A 226 -0.49 1.44 18.35
N LYS A 227 -0.77 1.57 19.64
CA LYS A 227 -0.21 0.70 20.69
C LYS A 227 -0.49 -0.77 20.41
N ARG A 228 -1.72 -1.11 20.03
CA ARG A 228 -2.10 -2.47 19.65
C ARG A 228 -1.40 -2.93 18.36
N LEU A 229 -1.35 -2.09 17.33
CA LEU A 229 -0.72 -2.41 16.05
C LEU A 229 0.77 -2.76 16.21
N TYR A 230 1.49 -1.98 17.02
CA TYR A 230 2.93 -2.18 17.23
C TYR A 230 3.26 -3.07 18.45
N GLY A 231 2.27 -3.44 19.25
CA GLY A 231 2.48 -4.24 20.46
C GLY A 231 3.27 -3.51 21.55
N VAL A 232 3.06 -2.20 21.72
CA VAL A 232 3.79 -1.35 22.67
C VAL A 232 2.86 -0.71 23.70
N GLU A 233 3.39 -0.40 24.89
CA GLU A 233 2.62 0.27 25.96
C GLU A 233 2.56 1.79 25.80
N THR A 234 3.62 2.40 25.26
CA THR A 234 3.72 3.84 24.97
C THR A 234 4.22 4.07 23.55
N LEU A 235 3.97 5.27 23.01
CA LEU A 235 4.46 5.66 21.68
C LEU A 235 5.80 6.41 21.74
N ASP A 236 6.38 6.60 22.93
CA ASP A 236 7.57 7.43 23.14
C ASP A 236 8.79 6.92 22.35
N GLY A 237 8.85 5.60 22.11
CA GLY A 237 9.87 4.96 21.27
C GLY A 237 9.80 5.34 19.78
N PHE A 238 8.73 5.99 19.34
CA PHE A 238 8.57 6.54 17.98
C PHE A 238 8.84 8.05 17.91
N GLY A 239 9.30 8.63 19.03
CA GLY A 239 9.53 10.07 19.19
C GLY A 239 8.28 10.83 19.65
N GLU A 240 8.43 12.14 19.81
CA GLU A 240 7.36 13.03 20.27
C GLU A 240 6.35 13.32 19.15
N LEU A 241 5.39 12.41 18.97
CA LEU A 241 4.31 12.56 17.99
C LEU A 241 3.28 13.59 18.46
N THR A 242 2.93 14.51 17.57
CA THR A 242 1.84 15.47 17.79
C THR A 242 0.47 14.78 17.72
N GLY A 243 -0.56 15.43 18.26
CA GLY A 243 -1.94 14.92 18.15
C GLY A 243 -2.41 14.72 16.71
N ALA A 244 -1.97 15.56 15.76
CA ALA A 244 -2.27 15.39 14.34
C ALA A 244 -1.58 14.16 13.74
N GLU A 245 -0.29 13.93 14.06
CA GLU A 245 0.45 12.74 13.62
C GLU A 245 -0.16 11.46 14.18
N ILE A 246 -0.52 11.43 15.47
CA ILE A 246 -1.21 10.30 16.11
C ILE A 246 -2.55 10.04 15.41
N SER A 247 -3.34 11.09 15.15
CA SER A 247 -4.61 10.97 14.42
C SER A 247 -4.43 10.34 13.04
N ALA A 248 -3.48 10.82 12.23
CA ALA A 248 -3.22 10.32 10.88
C ALA A 248 -2.73 8.86 10.89
N LEU A 249 -1.74 8.54 11.73
CA LEU A 249 -1.25 7.18 11.91
C LEU A 249 -2.36 6.23 12.40
N GLY A 250 -3.22 6.69 13.31
CA GLY A 250 -4.34 5.89 13.81
C GLY A 250 -5.43 5.62 12.78
N LEU A 251 -5.62 6.50 11.79
CA LEU A 251 -6.49 6.23 10.64
C LEU A 251 -5.93 5.12 9.76
N ILE A 252 -4.62 5.12 9.50
CA ILE A 252 -3.94 4.00 8.82
C ILE A 252 -4.17 2.72 9.60
N ALA A 253 -3.94 2.72 10.92
CA ALA A 253 -4.13 1.54 11.76
C ALA A 253 -5.57 0.99 11.68
N ALA A 254 -6.59 1.85 11.78
CA ALA A 254 -7.99 1.45 11.66
C ALA A 254 -8.32 0.84 10.28
N HIS A 255 -7.75 1.42 9.21
CA HIS A 255 -7.95 0.93 7.87
C HIS A 255 -7.24 -0.41 7.62
N LEU A 256 -6.04 -0.60 8.16
CA LEU A 256 -5.31 -1.86 8.10
C LEU A 256 -6.02 -2.96 8.89
N GLU A 257 -6.57 -2.68 10.06
CA GLU A 257 -7.39 -3.65 10.83
C GLU A 257 -8.54 -4.21 9.99
N THR A 258 -9.20 -3.35 9.22
CA THR A 258 -10.31 -3.73 8.34
C THR A 258 -9.81 -4.48 7.10
N THR A 259 -8.85 -3.92 6.38
CA THR A 259 -8.38 -4.46 5.08
C THR A 259 -7.60 -5.76 5.20
N GLN A 260 -6.88 -5.95 6.32
CA GLN A 260 -6.10 -7.16 6.57
C GLN A 260 -6.86 -8.21 7.40
N ALA A 261 -8.15 -7.98 7.69
CA ALA A 261 -9.03 -8.85 8.47
C ALA A 261 -8.37 -9.36 9.77
N GLY A 262 -7.79 -8.43 10.54
CA GLY A 262 -7.15 -8.72 11.82
C GLY A 262 -5.74 -9.33 11.74
N ARG A 263 -5.18 -9.59 10.54
CA ARG A 263 -3.76 -9.94 10.40
C ARG A 263 -2.90 -8.67 10.53
N LEU A 264 -1.89 -8.72 11.39
CA LEU A 264 -0.97 -7.59 11.58
C LEU A 264 0.13 -7.65 10.51
N PRO A 265 0.28 -6.62 9.66
CA PRO A 265 1.43 -6.52 8.78
C PRO A 265 2.72 -6.28 9.56
N ALA A 266 3.85 -6.76 9.04
CA ALA A 266 5.16 -6.39 9.55
C ALA A 266 5.49 -4.96 9.10
N LEU A 267 5.29 -4.00 10.00
CA LEU A 267 5.57 -2.58 9.76
C LEU A 267 6.81 -2.14 10.54
N THR A 268 7.62 -1.27 9.94
CA THR A 268 8.68 -0.58 10.66
C THR A 268 8.08 0.46 11.59
N ALA A 269 8.82 0.86 12.63
CA ALA A 269 8.47 2.03 13.42
C ALA A 269 8.24 3.26 12.51
N PRO A 270 7.23 4.11 12.80
CA PRO A 270 6.99 5.33 12.04
C PRO A 270 8.22 6.23 12.06
N ARG A 271 8.74 6.57 10.88
CA ARG A 271 9.78 7.59 10.75
C ARG A 271 9.14 8.96 10.62
N ARG A 272 9.52 9.89 11.48
CA ARG A 272 9.11 11.29 11.36
C ARG A 272 9.97 11.99 10.30
N ALA A 273 9.31 12.74 9.42
CA ALA A 273 9.94 13.67 8.49
C ALA A 273 9.39 15.08 8.77
N GLY A 274 10.27 16.08 8.81
CA GLY A 274 9.90 17.48 8.97
C GLY A 274 9.49 18.11 7.63
N GLU A 275 8.49 19.01 7.65
CA GLU A 275 8.13 19.82 6.48
C GLU A 275 9.33 20.64 5.96
N ALA A 276 10.24 21.07 6.86
CA ALA A 276 11.45 21.82 6.53
C ALA A 276 12.61 20.96 5.99
N ASP A 277 12.49 19.63 5.99
CA ASP A 277 13.57 18.74 5.53
C ASP A 277 13.64 18.65 4.00
N VAL A 278 12.54 18.98 3.33
CA VAL A 278 12.34 18.76 1.90
C VAL A 278 11.75 19.97 1.19
N MET A 279 12.12 20.15 -0.08
CA MET A 279 11.61 21.23 -0.91
C MET A 279 10.12 21.01 -1.20
N SER A 280 9.28 21.97 -0.79
CA SER A 280 7.88 22.01 -1.18
C SER A 280 7.78 22.42 -2.65
N ILE A 281 7.16 21.56 -3.45
CA ILE A 281 6.86 21.81 -4.86
C ILE A 281 5.37 21.55 -5.04
N ASP A 282 4.64 22.58 -5.45
CA ASP A 282 3.20 22.49 -5.65
C ASP A 282 2.85 21.55 -6.82
N PRO A 283 1.60 21.04 -6.86
CA PRO A 283 1.18 20.09 -7.88
C PRO A 283 1.34 20.61 -9.32
N ALA A 284 1.12 21.92 -9.56
CA ALA A 284 1.18 22.50 -10.90
C ALA A 284 2.63 22.61 -11.39
N THR A 285 3.56 23.05 -10.54
CA THR A 285 4.99 23.05 -10.85
C THR A 285 5.50 21.63 -11.07
N ARG A 286 5.12 20.63 -10.25
CA ARG A 286 5.51 19.22 -10.47
C ARG A 286 5.09 18.70 -11.84
N SER A 287 3.83 18.93 -12.20
CA SER A 287 3.30 18.51 -13.50
C SER A 287 4.00 19.22 -14.66
N SER A 288 4.32 20.51 -14.50
CA SER A 288 4.99 21.30 -15.53
C SER A 288 6.46 20.89 -15.73
N LEU A 289 7.12 20.46 -14.65
CA LEU A 289 8.48 19.92 -14.69
C LEU A 289 8.54 18.46 -15.16
N GLU A 290 7.38 17.81 -15.36
CA GLU A 290 7.28 16.41 -15.77
C GLU A 290 8.19 15.48 -14.92
N ILE A 291 8.19 15.65 -13.59
CA ILE A 291 9.15 14.98 -12.70
C ILE A 291 8.99 13.44 -12.79
N GLU A 292 7.80 12.92 -12.51
CA GLU A 292 7.52 11.48 -12.53
C GLU A 292 6.85 11.01 -13.82
N LYS A 293 6.08 11.89 -14.47
CA LYS A 293 5.28 11.61 -15.68
C LYS A 293 5.33 12.80 -16.63
N SER A 294 5.33 12.53 -17.93
CA SER A 294 5.15 13.55 -18.95
C SER A 294 3.70 14.02 -19.03
N THR A 295 3.45 15.08 -19.79
CA THR A 295 2.14 15.62 -20.16
C THR A 295 1.22 14.58 -20.80
N SER A 296 1.78 13.53 -21.41
CA SER A 296 1.02 12.37 -21.91
C SER A 296 0.53 11.42 -20.81
N GLY A 297 0.93 11.64 -19.56
CA GLY A 297 0.69 10.75 -18.41
C GLY A 297 1.63 9.54 -18.37
N SER A 298 2.50 9.37 -19.38
CA SER A 298 3.49 8.30 -19.43
C SER A 298 4.72 8.65 -18.60
N ARG A 299 5.39 7.61 -18.08
CA ARG A 299 6.74 7.77 -17.53
C ARG A 299 7.74 8.16 -18.62
N ASP A 300 7.53 7.72 -19.85
CA ASP A 300 8.38 8.09 -20.97
C ASP A 300 8.25 9.60 -21.26
N GLY A 301 9.40 10.25 -21.47
CA GLY A 301 9.49 11.71 -21.61
C GLY A 301 9.70 12.48 -20.30
N SER A 302 9.44 11.86 -19.13
CA SER A 302 9.65 12.50 -17.82
C SER A 302 11.12 12.56 -17.40
N LEU A 303 11.44 13.41 -16.41
CA LEU A 303 12.75 13.44 -15.76
C LEU A 303 13.12 12.06 -15.19
N LEU A 304 12.19 11.42 -14.46
CA LEU A 304 12.40 10.10 -13.88
C LEU A 304 12.65 9.02 -14.95
N GLY A 305 11.97 9.10 -16.11
CA GLY A 305 12.22 8.23 -17.25
C GLY A 305 13.62 8.43 -17.86
N ALA A 306 14.07 9.69 -17.93
CA ALA A 306 15.38 10.04 -18.47
C ALA A 306 16.53 9.53 -17.57
N ILE A 307 16.43 9.65 -16.24
CA ILE A 307 17.56 9.40 -15.34
C ILE A 307 17.55 8.04 -14.67
N ASP A 308 16.41 7.33 -14.60
CA ASP A 308 16.38 6.05 -13.92
C ASP A 308 17.16 4.97 -14.70
N ARG A 309 18.34 4.64 -14.18
CA ARG A 309 19.23 3.56 -14.62
C ARG A 309 19.51 2.56 -13.50
N THR A 310 18.62 2.53 -12.51
CA THR A 310 18.67 1.57 -11.41
C THR A 310 18.40 0.16 -11.92
N ILE A 311 19.08 -0.80 -11.32
CA ILE A 311 19.07 -2.22 -11.71
C ILE A 311 18.15 -3.07 -10.83
N THR A 312 17.61 -2.50 -9.76
CA THR A 312 16.70 -3.16 -8.82
C THR A 312 15.43 -2.33 -8.66
N ALA A 313 14.31 -3.02 -8.42
CA ALA A 313 13.02 -2.40 -8.13
C ALA A 313 13.07 -1.49 -6.88
N PRO A 314 13.64 -1.92 -5.73
CA PRO A 314 13.85 -1.04 -4.58
C PRO A 314 14.68 0.21 -4.89
N GLY A 315 15.74 0.08 -5.69
CA GLY A 315 16.56 1.23 -6.09
C GLY A 315 15.78 2.23 -6.94
N ALA A 316 14.91 1.76 -7.84
CA ALA A 316 14.04 2.61 -8.63
C ALA A 316 13.04 3.38 -7.76
N ARG A 317 12.44 2.71 -6.77
CA ARG A 317 11.52 3.34 -5.80
C ARG A 317 12.23 4.39 -4.96
N LEU A 318 13.45 4.11 -4.48
CA LEU A 318 14.25 5.06 -3.71
C LEU A 318 14.61 6.30 -4.55
N LEU A 319 15.04 6.11 -5.81
CA LEU A 319 15.33 7.23 -6.72
C LEU A 319 14.09 8.09 -6.94
N SER A 320 12.94 7.47 -7.23
CA SER A 320 11.67 8.16 -7.40
C SER A 320 11.30 8.96 -6.14
N ALA A 321 11.41 8.36 -4.94
CA ALA A 321 11.14 9.04 -3.69
C ALA A 321 12.09 10.23 -3.41
N ARG A 322 13.37 10.13 -3.80
CA ARG A 322 14.35 11.21 -3.65
C ARG A 322 14.08 12.37 -4.61
N LEU A 323 13.70 12.09 -5.86
CA LEU A 323 13.28 13.13 -6.81
C LEU A 323 11.98 13.79 -6.38
N ALA A 324 11.06 13.00 -5.86
CA ALA A 324 9.78 13.49 -5.41
C ALA A 324 9.91 14.34 -4.14
N ARG A 325 10.96 14.22 -3.34
CA ARG A 325 11.17 15.06 -2.15
C ARG A 325 12.63 15.48 -2.05
N PRO A 326 13.05 16.50 -2.82
CA PRO A 326 14.43 16.99 -2.79
C PRO A 326 14.79 17.49 -1.39
N LEU A 327 16.01 17.21 -0.94
CA LEU A 327 16.50 17.68 0.35
C LEU A 327 16.75 19.19 0.33
N LEU A 328 16.62 19.84 1.49
CA LEU A 328 17.02 21.24 1.69
C LEU A 328 18.34 21.39 2.46
N ASP A 329 18.73 20.38 3.24
CA ASP A 329 19.98 20.41 4.02
C ASP A 329 21.22 20.20 3.13
N PRO A 330 22.11 21.19 3.01
CA PRO A 330 23.35 21.06 2.24
C PRO A 330 24.25 19.93 2.74
N ALA A 331 24.28 19.63 4.04
CA ALA A 331 25.11 18.55 4.57
C ALA A 331 24.61 17.18 4.07
N ALA A 332 23.31 16.91 4.17
CA ALA A 332 22.70 15.70 3.64
C ALA A 332 22.78 15.61 2.10
N ILE A 333 22.74 16.74 1.38
CA ILE A 333 22.98 16.77 -0.08
C ILE A 333 24.43 16.37 -0.39
N ASN A 334 25.41 16.99 0.27
CA ASN A 334 26.83 16.70 0.04
C ASN A 334 27.17 15.25 0.39
N ALA A 335 26.60 14.69 1.47
CA ALA A 335 26.80 13.27 1.80
C ALA A 335 26.36 12.32 0.66
N ARG A 336 25.29 12.67 -0.07
CA ARG A 336 24.86 11.92 -1.27
C ARG A 336 25.80 12.11 -2.45
N LEU A 337 26.30 13.34 -2.63
CA LEU A 337 27.26 13.65 -3.71
C LEU A 337 28.59 12.92 -3.48
N ASP A 338 29.09 12.88 -2.25
CA ASP A 338 30.30 12.14 -1.88
C ASP A 338 30.17 10.65 -2.24
N ALA A 339 29.02 10.03 -1.96
CA ALA A 339 28.74 8.64 -2.32
C ALA A 339 28.74 8.42 -3.85
N VAL A 340 28.19 9.37 -4.60
CA VAL A 340 28.19 9.32 -6.07
C VAL A 340 29.61 9.45 -6.62
N GLU A 341 30.37 10.45 -6.17
CA GLU A 341 31.75 10.70 -6.60
C GLU A 341 32.64 9.48 -6.32
N TRP A 342 32.56 8.94 -5.11
CA TRP A 342 33.34 7.77 -4.69
C TRP A 342 33.12 6.57 -5.61
N PHE A 343 31.87 6.29 -5.97
CA PHE A 343 31.53 5.21 -6.92
C PHE A 343 31.90 5.56 -8.36
N CYS A 344 31.83 6.83 -8.77
CA CYS A 344 32.19 7.27 -10.13
C CYS A 344 33.66 6.96 -10.44
N GLU A 345 34.56 7.25 -9.50
CA GLU A 345 35.99 6.97 -9.59
C GLU A 345 36.32 5.47 -9.57
N ARG A 346 35.48 4.66 -8.90
CA ARG A 346 35.73 3.22 -8.69
C ARG A 346 34.89 2.34 -9.61
N ARG A 347 35.14 2.44 -10.91
CA ARG A 347 34.40 1.68 -11.94
C ARG A 347 34.34 0.17 -11.69
N PRO A 348 35.43 -0.55 -11.35
CA PRO A 348 35.37 -2.00 -11.11
C PRO A 348 34.47 -2.37 -9.92
N VAL A 349 34.58 -1.63 -8.81
CA VAL A 349 33.73 -1.82 -7.62
C VAL A 349 32.27 -1.57 -7.97
N ARG A 350 31.98 -0.47 -8.67
CA ARG A 350 30.64 -0.13 -9.14
C ARG A 350 30.04 -1.20 -10.07
N GLN A 351 30.84 -1.77 -10.97
CA GLN A 351 30.39 -2.86 -11.86
C GLN A 351 30.04 -4.12 -11.06
N LYS A 352 30.91 -4.54 -10.14
CA LYS A 352 30.69 -5.73 -9.31
C LYS A 352 29.48 -5.57 -8.38
N LEU A 353 29.33 -4.39 -7.78
CA LEU A 353 28.15 -4.04 -6.98
C LEU A 353 26.87 -4.18 -7.82
N ARG A 354 26.86 -3.62 -9.03
CA ARG A 354 25.69 -3.70 -9.93
C ARG A 354 25.37 -5.13 -10.36
N GLU A 355 26.38 -5.95 -10.65
CA GLU A 355 26.17 -7.35 -10.98
C GLU A 355 25.53 -8.12 -9.82
N THR A 356 26.02 -7.88 -8.60
CA THR A 356 25.53 -8.54 -7.39
C THR A 356 24.10 -8.13 -7.07
N LEU A 357 23.82 -6.82 -7.03
CA LEU A 357 22.49 -6.27 -6.75
C LEU A 357 21.42 -6.76 -7.74
N ARG A 358 21.77 -6.99 -9.02
CA ARG A 358 20.83 -7.48 -10.03
C ARG A 358 20.22 -8.83 -9.66
N GLY A 359 20.95 -9.68 -8.93
CA GLY A 359 20.50 -11.01 -8.52
C GLY A 359 19.71 -11.08 -7.22
N MET A 360 19.61 -9.98 -6.45
CA MET A 360 19.07 -10.01 -5.08
C MET A 360 17.53 -9.97 -4.99
N GLY A 361 16.83 -9.65 -6.09
CA GLY A 361 15.37 -9.51 -6.10
C GLY A 361 14.85 -8.35 -5.22
N ASP A 362 13.56 -8.42 -4.87
CA ASP A 362 12.87 -7.44 -4.01
C ASP A 362 12.52 -8.06 -2.66
N MET A 363 13.52 -8.17 -1.79
CA MET A 363 13.38 -8.82 -0.48
C MET A 363 12.29 -8.19 0.40
N ALA A 364 12.13 -6.86 0.34
CA ALA A 364 11.15 -6.15 1.16
C ALA A 364 9.72 -6.60 0.82
N ARG A 365 9.40 -6.69 -0.47
CA ARG A 365 8.09 -7.18 -0.93
C ARG A 365 7.87 -8.66 -0.68
N ALA A 366 8.90 -9.48 -0.88
CA ALA A 366 8.85 -10.90 -0.54
C ALA A 366 8.58 -11.12 0.96
N LEU A 367 9.30 -10.40 1.83
CA LEU A 367 9.12 -10.48 3.29
C LEU A 367 7.73 -10.05 3.72
N SER A 368 7.21 -8.93 3.21
CA SER A 368 5.86 -8.45 3.54
C SER A 368 4.79 -9.49 3.17
N ARG A 369 4.87 -10.10 1.98
CA ARG A 369 3.95 -11.18 1.59
C ARG A 369 4.05 -12.39 2.50
N LEU A 370 5.26 -12.82 2.85
CA LEU A 370 5.48 -13.96 3.77
C LEU A 370 4.89 -13.66 5.16
N ALA A 371 5.13 -12.47 5.69
CA ALA A 371 4.59 -12.03 6.99
C ALA A 371 3.04 -12.02 7.01
N LEU A 372 2.41 -11.66 5.89
CA LEU A 372 0.94 -11.66 5.75
C LEU A 372 0.34 -13.05 5.44
N GLY A 373 1.18 -14.09 5.31
CA GLY A 373 0.76 -15.43 4.90
C GLY A 373 0.26 -15.50 3.46
N ARG A 374 0.79 -14.64 2.59
CA ARG A 374 0.46 -14.52 1.15
C ARG A 374 1.62 -14.91 0.24
N GLY A 375 2.82 -15.09 0.81
CA GLY A 375 4.01 -15.49 0.08
C GLY A 375 4.07 -17.00 -0.17
N GLY A 376 4.91 -17.41 -1.12
CA GLY A 376 5.15 -18.81 -1.47
C GLY A 376 6.65 -19.15 -1.64
N PRO A 377 6.97 -20.31 -2.23
CA PRO A 377 8.36 -20.78 -2.37
C PRO A 377 9.28 -19.81 -3.14
N ARG A 378 8.73 -19.02 -4.08
CA ARG A 378 9.49 -18.01 -4.83
C ARG A 378 9.91 -16.84 -3.95
N ASP A 379 9.06 -16.43 -3.01
CA ASP A 379 9.38 -15.35 -2.05
C ASP A 379 10.50 -15.79 -1.10
N LEU A 380 10.46 -17.03 -0.62
CA LEU A 380 11.55 -17.63 0.16
C LEU A 380 12.86 -17.70 -0.65
N GLY A 381 12.77 -18.07 -1.93
CA GLY A 381 13.91 -18.02 -2.86
C GLY A 381 14.50 -16.62 -3.00
N CYS A 382 13.64 -15.60 -3.12
CA CYS A 382 14.08 -14.20 -3.18
C CYS A 382 14.82 -13.78 -1.91
N LEU A 383 14.35 -14.17 -0.73
CA LEU A 383 15.06 -13.88 0.53
C LEU A 383 16.42 -14.59 0.59
N ARG A 384 16.48 -15.87 0.22
CA ARG A 384 17.74 -16.62 0.15
C ARG A 384 18.75 -15.92 -0.76
N ASP A 385 18.34 -15.57 -1.98
CA ASP A 385 19.22 -14.98 -2.98
C ASP A 385 19.67 -13.57 -2.57
N GLY A 386 18.77 -12.79 -1.96
CA GLY A 386 19.10 -11.48 -1.42
C GLY A 386 20.07 -11.54 -0.23
N LEU A 387 19.90 -12.48 0.70
CA LEU A 387 20.84 -12.67 1.82
C LEU A 387 22.24 -13.10 1.33
N ALA A 388 22.31 -14.06 0.41
CA ALA A 388 23.58 -14.49 -0.19
C ALA A 388 24.27 -13.34 -0.98
N GLY A 389 23.47 -12.49 -1.65
CA GLY A 389 23.96 -11.27 -2.26
C GLY A 389 24.52 -10.28 -1.23
N GLY A 390 23.86 -10.13 -0.08
CA GLY A 390 24.34 -9.31 1.04
C GLY A 390 25.70 -9.76 1.57
N GLU A 391 25.89 -11.07 1.77
CA GLU A 391 27.20 -11.65 2.15
C GLU A 391 28.28 -11.36 1.10
N THR A 392 27.94 -11.53 -0.18
CA THR A 392 28.86 -11.23 -1.29
C THR A 392 29.27 -9.76 -1.29
N LEU A 393 28.33 -8.84 -1.03
CA LEU A 393 28.62 -7.42 -0.89
C LEU A 393 29.48 -7.14 0.33
N SER A 394 29.18 -7.71 1.49
CA SER A 394 30.01 -7.55 2.69
C SER A 394 31.46 -7.96 2.44
N GLN A 395 31.69 -9.08 1.74
CA GLN A 395 33.04 -9.53 1.35
C GLN A 395 33.72 -8.56 0.37
N LEU A 396 32.99 -8.06 -0.64
CA LEU A 396 33.51 -7.09 -1.61
C LEU A 396 34.06 -5.84 -0.94
N PHE A 397 33.40 -5.38 0.13
CA PHE A 397 33.77 -4.18 0.87
C PHE A 397 34.61 -4.44 2.13
N SER A 398 35.03 -5.69 2.39
CA SER A 398 35.91 -6.01 3.52
C SER A 398 37.41 -5.84 3.19
N HIS A 399 37.78 -5.75 1.92
CA HIS A 399 39.16 -5.59 1.50
C HIS A 399 39.54 -4.11 1.34
N PRO A 400 40.58 -3.60 2.03
CA PRO A 400 40.92 -2.17 2.00
C PRO A 400 41.55 -1.70 0.67
N GLY A 401 42.21 -2.58 -0.07
CA GLY A 401 42.85 -2.23 -1.36
C GLY A 401 41.94 -1.54 -2.39
N PRO A 402 40.70 -2.03 -2.64
CA PRO A 402 39.72 -1.34 -3.49
C PRO A 402 38.98 -0.17 -2.84
N LEU A 403 39.23 0.13 -1.56
CA LEU A 403 38.48 1.08 -0.74
C LEU A 403 39.35 2.20 -0.14
N ASP A 404 40.43 2.59 -0.79
CA ASP A 404 41.22 3.77 -0.38
C ASP A 404 40.93 4.96 -1.33
N PRO A 405 40.50 6.13 -0.83
CA PRO A 405 39.95 6.39 0.51
C PRO A 405 38.70 5.56 0.86
N PRO A 406 38.40 5.39 2.17
CA PRO A 406 37.28 4.59 2.67
C PRO A 406 35.92 5.08 2.16
N PRO A 407 34.87 4.24 2.22
CA PRO A 407 33.55 4.64 1.79
C PRO A 407 33.02 5.83 2.62
N PRO A 408 32.41 6.85 1.98
CA PRO A 408 31.76 7.95 2.66
C PRO A 408 30.55 7.50 3.48
N GLY A 409 30.04 8.37 4.36
CA GLY A 409 29.06 8.06 5.40
C GLY A 409 27.80 7.32 4.92
N GLU A 410 27.21 7.71 3.79
CA GLU A 410 26.02 7.02 3.25
C GLU A 410 26.31 5.56 2.88
N ILE A 411 27.46 5.29 2.26
CA ILE A 411 27.88 3.94 1.88
C ILE A 411 28.27 3.16 3.12
N ALA A 412 29.03 3.77 4.04
CA ALA A 412 29.43 3.15 5.30
C ALA A 412 28.23 2.73 6.14
N GLY A 413 27.19 3.58 6.23
CA GLY A 413 25.94 3.25 6.92
C GLY A 413 25.19 2.09 6.27
N ALA A 414 25.11 2.06 4.94
CA ALA A 414 24.50 0.94 4.22
C ALA A 414 25.27 -0.37 4.42
N LEU A 415 26.61 -0.33 4.44
CA LEU A 415 27.46 -1.48 4.69
C LEU A 415 27.33 -1.99 6.13
N ALA A 416 27.26 -1.09 7.12
CA ALA A 416 27.03 -1.45 8.51
C ALA A 416 25.75 -2.29 8.65
N GLY A 417 24.66 -1.87 8.00
CA GLY A 417 23.40 -2.61 8.01
C GLY A 417 23.42 -4.00 7.34
N LEU A 418 24.48 -4.36 6.60
CA LEU A 418 24.67 -5.72 6.09
C LEU A 418 25.28 -6.67 7.14
N HIS A 419 25.80 -6.13 8.26
CA HIS A 419 26.38 -6.93 9.33
C HIS A 419 25.34 -7.18 10.43
N PRO A 420 24.99 -8.43 10.73
CA PRO A 420 23.93 -8.78 11.69
C PRO A 420 24.27 -8.46 13.17
N LEU A 421 25.38 -7.77 13.45
CA LEU A 421 25.90 -7.46 14.78
C LEU A 421 25.98 -5.95 15.09
N SER A 422 25.48 -5.08 14.20
CA SER A 422 25.43 -3.62 14.42
C SER A 422 24.07 -3.15 14.87
#